data_AF-A0A5N6TTR8-F1
#
_entry.id   AF-A0A5N6TTR8-F1
#
_cell.length_a   1.000
_cell.length_b   1.000
_cell.length_c   1.000
_cell.angle_alpha   90.00
_cell.angle_beta   90.00
_cell.angle_gamma   90.00
#
_symmetry.space_group_name_H-M   'P 1'
#
loop_
_entity.id
_entity.type
_entity.pdbx_description
1 polymer ?
#
loop_
_entity_poly.entity_id
_entity_poly.type
_entity_poly.pdbx_seq_one_letter_code
_entity_poly.pdbx_strand_id
1 'polypeptide(L)'
;MATPFSFLSGSRPGVDTCNFQIHPSIRFKGHAIANVTGTRLEVETRRSSEKSPRRKRRLNTADKLPKDLIGKYDLVYVRLLPPLAEKVKARVVGNLYRLLRPGGYIQWDELDGENMRVRRDDPGAQTPAMDKICEGFAGSRGSDEAVEVPRLLAGRGFVSVEMESWGEKLDLESMARERWIVEAKGWVDDVDDGRIWKDAYQESLQGAALWVPRIVVVGKRPMRRCWGWLLGLVCFW
;
A
#
# COMPACT_ATOMS: atom_id res chain seq x y z
N MET A 1 9.06 6.41 27.25
CA MET A 1 9.43 6.75 25.86
C MET A 1 8.20 6.55 25.00
N ALA A 2 7.67 7.58 24.35
CA ALA A 2 6.56 7.43 23.42
C ALA A 2 7.05 6.66 22.18
N THR A 3 6.29 5.66 21.72
CA THR A 3 6.52 5.03 20.41
C THR A 3 6.45 6.13 19.34
N PRO A 4 7.36 6.14 18.34
CA PRO A 4 7.33 7.13 17.26
C PRO A 4 6.14 6.92 16.29
N PHE A 5 5.23 6.01 16.64
CA PHE A 5 4.03 5.64 15.92
C PHE A 5 2.86 5.76 16.90
N SER A 6 1.88 6.58 16.54
CA SER A 6 0.62 6.73 17.26
C SER A 6 -0.50 6.67 16.24
N PHE A 7 -1.34 5.65 16.37
CA PHE A 7 -2.51 5.42 15.54
C PHE A 7 -3.59 6.43 15.92
N LEU A 8 -3.75 7.50 15.13
CA LEU A 8 -4.83 8.46 15.33
C LEU A 8 -5.99 8.08 14.42
N SER A 9 -7.01 7.43 14.98
CA SER A 9 -8.28 7.21 14.30
C SER A 9 -9.03 8.54 14.17
N GLY A 10 -8.84 9.23 13.05
CA GLY A 10 -9.56 10.45 12.72
C GLY A 10 -10.14 10.35 11.32
N SER A 11 -11.39 9.91 11.20
CA SER A 11 -12.17 9.96 9.96
C SER A 11 -12.60 11.40 9.68
N ARG A 12 -12.19 11.95 8.53
CA ARG A 12 -12.92 13.05 7.89
C ARG A 12 -13.78 12.44 6.78
N PRO A 13 -15.10 12.71 6.73
CA PRO A 13 -15.93 12.28 5.60
C PRO A 13 -15.37 12.85 4.30
N GLY A 14 -15.16 12.00 3.29
CA GLY A 14 -14.81 12.42 1.93
C GLY A 14 -13.32 12.67 1.63
N VAL A 15 -12.37 12.26 2.48
CA VAL A 15 -10.93 12.34 2.16
C VAL A 15 -10.27 10.96 2.19
N ASP A 16 -9.93 10.52 0.98
CA ASP A 16 -9.67 9.16 0.53
C ASP A 16 -8.21 8.71 0.72
N THR A 17 -7.67 8.89 1.92
CA THR A 17 -6.35 8.36 2.28
C THR A 17 -6.44 7.66 3.62
N CYS A 18 -6.01 6.39 3.69
CA CYS A 18 -5.56 5.81 4.95
C CYS A 18 -4.53 6.77 5.53
N ASN A 19 -4.95 7.64 6.45
CA ASN A 19 -4.10 8.60 7.12
C ASN A 19 -3.34 7.86 8.22
N PHE A 20 -2.55 6.87 7.82
CA PHE A 20 -1.35 6.56 8.57
C PHE A 20 -0.45 7.77 8.37
N GLN A 21 -0.55 8.71 9.31
CA GLN A 21 0.49 9.70 9.49
C GLN A 21 1.54 9.00 10.32
N ILE A 22 2.69 8.68 9.70
CA ILE A 22 3.93 8.62 10.48
C ILE A 22 3.90 9.82 11.42
N HIS A 23 4.03 9.58 12.73
CA HIS A 23 3.56 10.45 13.80
C HIS A 23 3.70 11.94 13.43
N PRO A 24 2.65 12.78 13.59
CA PRO A 24 2.58 14.14 13.01
C PRO A 24 3.73 15.08 13.41
N SER A 25 4.51 14.75 14.44
CA SER A 25 5.77 15.43 14.78
C SER A 25 6.91 15.20 13.77
N ILE A 26 6.84 14.15 12.95
CA ILE A 26 7.83 13.81 11.92
C ILE A 26 7.53 14.65 10.68
N ARG A 27 8.26 15.76 10.55
CA ARG A 27 8.18 16.61 9.36
C ARG A 27 9.02 16.04 8.22
N PHE A 28 8.36 15.62 7.14
CA PHE A 28 9.01 15.24 5.89
C PHE A 28 9.25 16.49 5.01
N LYS A 29 10.48 16.64 4.51
CA LYS A 29 10.84 17.71 3.57
C LYS A 29 10.56 17.29 2.12
N GLY A 30 10.63 15.98 1.82
CA GLY A 30 10.27 15.41 0.52
C GLY A 30 9.60 14.05 0.65
N HIS A 31 8.49 13.84 -0.07
CA HIS A 31 7.81 12.56 -0.16
C HIS A 31 7.56 12.16 -1.61
N ALA A 32 7.53 10.85 -1.84
CA ALA A 32 7.16 10.25 -3.11
C ALA A 32 5.98 9.29 -2.91
N ILE A 33 5.08 9.27 -3.89
CA ILE A 33 4.10 8.22 -4.07
C ILE A 33 4.61 7.31 -5.19
N ALA A 34 4.73 6.02 -4.90
CA ALA A 34 5.18 5.00 -5.82
C ALA A 34 4.00 4.07 -6.15
N ASN A 35 3.57 4.07 -7.41
CA ASN A 35 2.57 3.15 -7.91
C ASN A 35 3.26 2.11 -8.79
N VAL A 36 2.92 0.84 -8.62
CA VAL A 36 3.48 -0.27 -9.41
C VAL A 36 2.37 -0.82 -10.30
N THR A 37 2.61 -0.91 -11.60
CA THR A 37 1.66 -1.47 -12.58
C THR A 37 2.43 -2.39 -13.52
N GLY A 38 2.27 -3.71 -13.38
CA GLY A 38 3.08 -4.70 -14.11
C GLY A 38 4.58 -4.45 -13.94
N THR A 39 5.30 -4.21 -15.03
CA THR A 39 6.74 -3.91 -15.02
C THR A 39 7.06 -2.41 -14.88
N ARG A 40 6.10 -1.56 -14.50
CA ARG A 40 6.31 -0.11 -14.38
C ARG A 40 6.20 0.36 -12.93
N LEU A 41 7.15 1.20 -12.54
CA LEU A 41 7.15 1.96 -11.29
C LEU A 41 6.92 3.43 -11.66
N GLU A 42 5.78 3.98 -11.30
CA GLU A 42 5.51 5.41 -11.42
C GLU A 42 5.83 6.09 -10.10
N VAL A 43 6.80 7.01 -10.13
CA VAL A 43 7.16 7.81 -8.96
C VAL A 43 6.61 9.22 -9.16
N GLU A 44 5.67 9.60 -8.32
CA GLU A 44 5.12 10.94 -8.23
C GLU A 44 5.80 11.67 -7.06
N THR A 45 6.43 12.81 -7.36
CA THR A 45 7.14 13.60 -6.34
C THR A 45 6.28 14.74 -5.83
N ARG A 46 6.29 14.95 -4.51
CA ARG A 46 5.63 16.10 -3.88
C ARG A 46 6.58 16.79 -2.91
N ARG A 47 6.81 18.08 -3.15
CA ARG A 47 7.51 18.98 -2.21
C ARG A 47 6.47 19.74 -1.40
N SER A 48 6.69 19.83 -0.10
CA SER A 48 5.74 20.46 0.83
C SER A 48 5.48 21.95 0.56
N SER A 49 6.34 22.63 -0.20
CA SER A 49 6.35 24.09 -0.38
C SER A 49 6.02 24.57 -1.80
N GLU A 50 5.80 23.68 -2.77
CA GLU A 50 5.75 24.04 -4.19
C GLU A 50 4.32 23.96 -4.74
N LYS A 51 3.76 25.09 -5.21
CA LYS A 51 2.46 25.16 -5.93
C LYS A 51 2.51 24.57 -7.35
N SER A 52 3.67 24.06 -7.78
CA SER A 52 3.90 23.54 -9.13
C SER A 52 3.21 22.19 -9.36
N PRO A 53 2.84 21.86 -10.61
CA PRO A 53 2.14 20.61 -10.93
C PRO A 53 2.96 19.38 -10.54
N ARG A 54 2.24 18.33 -10.14
CA ARG A 54 2.79 17.01 -9.75
C ARG A 54 3.73 16.51 -10.85
N ARG A 55 5.01 16.32 -10.52
CA ARG A 55 5.97 15.73 -11.47
C ARG A 55 5.91 14.22 -11.36
N LYS A 56 5.31 13.58 -12.37
CA LYS A 56 5.27 12.13 -12.52
C LYS A 56 6.44 11.67 -13.38
N ARG A 57 7.16 10.65 -12.92
CA ARG A 57 8.19 9.98 -13.72
C ARG A 57 7.88 8.50 -13.78
N ARG A 58 7.72 7.99 -15.01
CA ARG A 58 7.53 6.56 -15.27
C ARG A 58 8.91 5.91 -15.39
N LEU A 59 9.11 4.86 -14.61
CA LEU A 59 10.32 4.05 -14.59
C LEU A 59 9.93 2.60 -14.87
N ASN A 60 10.82 1.82 -15.48
CA ASN A 60 10.65 0.37 -15.52
C ASN A 60 11.16 -0.23 -14.20
N THR A 61 10.41 -1.15 -13.61
CA THR A 61 10.77 -1.84 -12.36
C THR A 61 12.06 -2.66 -12.51
N ALA A 62 12.35 -3.13 -13.72
CA ALA A 62 13.55 -3.91 -14.05
C ALA A 62 14.81 -3.05 -14.22
N ASP A 63 14.65 -1.73 -14.41
CA ASP A 63 15.77 -0.86 -14.76
C ASP A 63 16.46 -0.25 -13.53
N LYS A 64 17.70 0.21 -13.73
CA LYS A 64 18.43 0.97 -12.73
C LYS A 64 17.73 2.32 -12.51
N LEU A 65 17.49 2.67 -11.23
CA LEU A 65 16.99 3.98 -10.88
C LEU A 65 17.92 5.12 -11.37
N PRO A 66 17.36 6.20 -11.93
CA PRO A 66 18.09 7.43 -12.21
C PRO A 66 18.83 7.95 -10.97
N LYS A 67 20.08 8.39 -11.16
CA LYS A 67 20.96 8.83 -10.06
C LYS A 67 20.35 9.95 -9.23
N ASP A 68 19.58 10.83 -9.85
CA ASP A 68 18.92 11.99 -9.21
C ASP A 68 17.74 11.63 -8.30
N LEU A 69 17.32 10.36 -8.26
CA LEU A 69 16.24 9.87 -7.40
C LEU A 69 16.75 9.08 -6.19
N ILE A 70 18.00 8.65 -6.21
CA ILE A 70 18.58 7.81 -5.15
C ILE A 70 18.79 8.68 -3.90
N GLY A 71 18.29 8.21 -2.75
CA GLY A 71 18.51 8.86 -1.46
C GLY A 71 17.79 10.20 -1.28
N LYS A 72 16.77 10.47 -2.09
CA LYS A 72 16.14 11.80 -2.17
C LYS A 72 14.94 11.98 -1.26
N TYR A 73 14.27 10.88 -0.91
CA TYR A 73 12.96 10.94 -0.26
C TYR A 73 13.04 10.60 1.21
N ASP A 74 12.30 11.34 2.02
CA ASP A 74 12.18 11.09 3.45
C ASP A 74 11.08 10.06 3.72
N LEU A 75 10.09 10.01 2.83
CA LEU A 75 8.98 9.08 2.81
C LEU A 75 8.73 8.58 1.38
N VAL A 76 8.58 7.27 1.23
CA VAL A 76 8.05 6.63 0.02
C VAL A 76 6.78 5.90 0.42
N TYR A 77 5.66 6.34 -0.13
CA TYR A 77 4.36 5.70 0.04
C TYR A 77 4.09 4.77 -1.15
N VAL A 78 3.73 3.52 -0.87
CA VAL A 78 3.38 2.50 -1.88
C VAL A 78 1.92 2.12 -1.65
N ARG A 79 1.14 2.10 -2.72
CA ARG A 79 -0.25 1.63 -2.69
C ARG A 79 -0.40 0.49 -3.69
N LEU A 80 -0.91 -0.64 -3.20
CA LEU A 80 -1.32 -1.82 -3.97
C LEU A 80 -0.29 -2.32 -4.97
N LEU A 81 0.43 -3.39 -4.60
CA LEU A 81 1.21 -4.11 -5.59
C LEU A 81 0.25 -4.97 -6.44
N PRO A 82 0.38 -4.98 -7.77
CA PRO A 82 -0.22 -6.04 -8.57
C PRO A 82 0.52 -7.36 -8.28
N PRO A 83 -0.10 -8.52 -8.59
CA PRO A 83 0.59 -9.80 -8.58
C PRO A 83 1.85 -9.74 -9.44
N LEU A 84 3.01 -9.98 -8.81
CA LEU A 84 4.31 -9.91 -9.47
C LEU A 84 5.14 -11.17 -9.16
N ALA A 85 5.91 -11.61 -10.16
CA ALA A 85 6.91 -12.67 -9.94
C ALA A 85 7.93 -12.25 -8.86
N GLU A 86 8.36 -13.21 -8.04
CA GLU A 86 9.22 -12.98 -6.86
C GLU A 86 10.47 -12.15 -7.15
N LYS A 87 11.15 -12.47 -8.26
CA LYS A 87 12.35 -11.73 -8.72
C LYS A 87 12.05 -10.26 -9.04
N VAL A 88 10.85 -9.96 -9.52
CA VAL A 88 10.41 -8.59 -9.81
C VAL A 88 10.06 -7.88 -8.50
N LYS A 89 9.34 -8.54 -7.58
CA LYS A 89 9.04 -8.02 -6.24
C LYS A 89 10.32 -7.58 -5.51
N ALA A 90 11.33 -8.45 -5.44
CA ALA A 90 12.61 -8.12 -4.80
C ALA A 90 13.31 -6.90 -5.43
N ARG A 91 13.25 -6.74 -6.76
CA ARG A 91 13.81 -5.58 -7.47
C ARG A 91 13.06 -4.30 -7.16
N VAL A 92 11.72 -4.36 -7.16
CA VAL A 92 10.85 -3.22 -6.80
C VAL A 92 11.17 -2.75 -5.40
N VAL A 93 11.17 -3.66 -4.42
CA VAL A 93 11.52 -3.37 -3.01
C VAL A 93 12.93 -2.77 -2.93
N GLY A 94 13.87 -3.28 -3.72
CA GLY A 94 15.22 -2.73 -3.77
C GLY A 94 15.32 -1.32 -4.36
N ASN A 95 14.49 -0.99 -5.34
CA ASN A 95 14.38 0.36 -5.88
C ASN A 95 13.73 1.31 -4.85
N LEU A 96 12.63 0.90 -4.22
CA LEU A 96 11.96 1.66 -3.16
C LEU A 96 12.93 1.99 -2.00
N TYR A 97 13.72 1.00 -1.57
CA TYR A 97 14.78 1.21 -0.57
C TYR A 97 15.79 2.27 -1.01
N ARG A 98 16.22 2.26 -2.28
CA ARG A 98 17.22 3.19 -2.82
C ARG A 98 16.68 4.61 -3.00
N LEU A 99 15.37 4.79 -3.23
CA LEU A 99 14.73 6.10 -3.29
C LEU A 99 14.84 6.84 -1.94
N LEU A 100 14.76 6.11 -0.84
CA LEU A 100 14.80 6.69 0.51
C LEU A 100 16.18 7.21 0.89
N ARG A 101 16.24 8.38 1.52
CA ARG A 101 17.46 8.78 2.24
C ARG A 101 17.73 7.85 3.43
N PRO A 102 18.96 7.78 3.95
CA PRO A 102 19.20 7.14 5.24
C PRO A 102 18.30 7.73 6.34
N GLY A 103 17.67 6.87 7.13
CA GLY A 103 16.68 7.28 8.13
C GLY A 103 15.28 7.60 7.57
N GLY A 104 15.07 7.52 6.25
CA GLY A 104 13.75 7.68 5.63
C GLY A 104 12.83 6.48 5.85
N TYR A 105 11.54 6.66 5.59
CA TYR A 105 10.49 5.68 5.87
C TYR A 105 9.80 5.20 4.60
N ILE A 106 9.44 3.92 4.58
CA ILE A 106 8.45 3.38 3.65
C ILE A 106 7.15 3.18 4.41
N GLN A 107 6.04 3.49 3.75
CA GLN A 107 4.70 3.09 4.16
C GLN A 107 4.08 2.38 2.97
N TRP A 108 3.73 1.12 3.16
CA TRP A 108 3.13 0.27 2.14
C TRP A 108 1.73 -0.09 2.56
N ASP A 109 0.78 0.16 1.68
CA ASP A 109 -0.63 -0.05 1.93
C ASP A 109 -1.19 -1.08 0.93
N GLU A 110 -1.57 -2.26 1.44
CA GLU A 110 -1.95 -3.44 0.68
C GLU A 110 -3.36 -3.92 1.07
N LEU A 111 -4.06 -4.61 0.17
CA LEU A 111 -5.34 -5.25 0.51
C LEU A 111 -5.08 -6.53 1.29
N ASP A 112 -5.87 -6.74 2.33
CA ASP A 112 -5.85 -7.95 3.13
C ASP A 112 -6.86 -8.94 2.56
N GLY A 113 -6.39 -9.69 1.55
CA GLY A 113 -7.17 -10.71 0.82
C GLY A 113 -7.72 -11.82 1.70
N GLU A 114 -7.00 -12.20 2.75
CA GLU A 114 -7.39 -13.27 3.67
C GLU A 114 -8.61 -12.90 4.51
N ASN A 115 -8.71 -11.63 4.93
CA ASN A 115 -9.81 -11.16 5.76
C ASN A 115 -10.96 -10.53 4.95
N MET A 116 -10.90 -10.52 3.62
CA MET A 116 -12.00 -10.03 2.78
C MET A 116 -13.26 -10.85 3.02
N ARG A 117 -14.40 -10.16 3.07
CA ARG A 117 -15.70 -10.81 3.25
C ARG A 117 -16.84 -9.94 2.77
N VAL A 118 -17.98 -10.56 2.51
CA VAL A 118 -19.24 -9.86 2.34
C VAL A 118 -19.80 -9.44 3.71
N ARG A 119 -20.15 -8.16 3.85
CA ARG A 119 -20.96 -7.64 4.97
C ARG A 119 -22.38 -7.39 4.50
N ARG A 120 -23.34 -7.61 5.40
CA ARG A 120 -24.78 -7.53 5.14
C ARG A 120 -25.45 -6.77 6.28
N ASP A 121 -26.42 -5.92 5.96
CA ASP A 121 -27.30 -5.29 6.95
C ASP A 121 -28.15 -6.36 7.66
N ASP A 122 -28.68 -7.32 6.90
CA ASP A 122 -29.35 -8.54 7.40
C ASP A 122 -28.40 -9.75 7.32
N PRO A 123 -28.01 -10.37 8.45
CA PRO A 123 -27.18 -11.58 8.46
C PRO A 123 -27.80 -12.78 7.73
N GLY A 124 -29.13 -12.83 7.56
CA GLY A 124 -29.83 -13.89 6.85
C GLY A 124 -29.94 -13.69 5.34
N ALA A 125 -29.57 -12.51 4.82
CA ALA A 125 -29.66 -12.21 3.39
C ALA A 125 -28.70 -13.07 2.56
N GLN A 126 -29.20 -13.63 1.47
CA GLN A 126 -28.38 -14.35 0.51
C GLN A 126 -27.73 -13.36 -0.47
N THR A 127 -26.43 -13.51 -0.69
CA THR A 127 -25.65 -12.62 -1.58
C THR A 127 -24.76 -13.43 -2.53
N PRO A 128 -25.30 -14.42 -3.26
CA PRO A 128 -24.50 -15.35 -4.05
C PRO A 128 -23.61 -14.66 -5.09
N ALA A 129 -24.03 -13.54 -5.67
CA ALA A 129 -23.22 -12.82 -6.63
C ALA A 129 -22.03 -12.12 -5.97
N MET A 130 -22.26 -11.46 -4.84
CA MET A 130 -21.20 -10.78 -4.09
C MET A 130 -20.25 -11.77 -3.41
N ASP A 131 -20.75 -12.91 -2.93
CA ASP A 131 -19.93 -13.99 -2.38
C ASP A 131 -18.97 -14.53 -3.46
N LYS A 132 -19.49 -14.77 -4.67
CA LYS A 132 -18.67 -15.20 -5.81
C LYS A 132 -17.62 -14.16 -6.23
N ILE A 133 -17.95 -12.87 -6.20
CA ILE A 133 -16.96 -11.80 -6.44
C ILE A 133 -15.90 -11.79 -5.34
N CYS A 134 -16.31 -11.93 -4.07
CA CYS A 134 -15.39 -11.95 -2.93
C CYS A 134 -14.40 -13.11 -3.03
N GLU A 135 -14.87 -14.31 -3.38
CA GLU A 135 -14.03 -15.49 -3.60
C GLU A 135 -13.04 -15.27 -4.75
N GLY A 136 -13.52 -14.75 -5.89
CA GLY A 136 -12.66 -14.45 -7.04
C GLY A 136 -11.59 -13.40 -6.73
N PHE A 137 -11.95 -12.37 -5.96
CA PHE A 137 -11.02 -11.32 -5.55
C PHE A 137 -9.96 -11.83 -4.57
N ALA A 138 -10.37 -12.62 -3.57
CA ALA A 138 -9.44 -13.24 -2.63
C ALA A 138 -8.48 -14.19 -3.36
N GLY A 139 -8.99 -14.98 -4.32
CA GLY A 139 -8.19 -15.88 -5.14
C GLY A 139 -7.19 -15.17 -6.05
N SER A 140 -7.55 -14.02 -6.65
CA SER A 140 -6.69 -13.32 -7.60
C SER A 140 -5.52 -12.56 -6.97
N ARG A 141 -5.64 -12.18 -5.69
CA ARG A 141 -4.54 -11.49 -4.96
C ARG A 141 -3.56 -12.43 -4.28
N GLY A 142 -3.92 -13.70 -4.14
CA GLY A 142 -3.15 -14.66 -3.34
C GLY A 142 -3.23 -14.29 -1.85
N SER A 143 -3.58 -15.24 -1.01
CA SER A 143 -3.66 -15.08 0.46
C SER A 143 -2.37 -14.54 1.10
N ASP A 144 -1.23 -14.58 0.40
CA ASP A 144 0.09 -14.37 0.99
C ASP A 144 0.67 -12.96 0.80
N GLU A 145 0.19 -12.16 -0.16
CA GLU A 145 0.91 -10.93 -0.54
C GLU A 145 1.00 -9.91 0.60
N ALA A 146 -0.09 -9.74 1.35
CA ALA A 146 -0.15 -8.87 2.52
C ALA A 146 0.83 -9.33 3.63
N VAL A 147 0.84 -10.63 3.93
CA VAL A 147 1.69 -11.25 4.96
C VAL A 147 3.18 -11.21 4.58
N GLU A 148 3.49 -11.20 3.28
CA GLU A 148 4.86 -11.17 2.79
C GLU A 148 5.50 -9.77 2.80
N VAL A 149 4.71 -8.68 2.77
CA VAL A 149 5.28 -7.31 2.74
C VAL A 149 6.26 -7.06 3.90
N PRO A 150 5.95 -7.36 5.18
CA PRO A 150 6.91 -7.19 6.27
C PRO A 150 8.21 -7.99 6.06
N ARG A 151 8.10 -9.24 5.57
CA ARG A 151 9.26 -10.11 5.28
C ARG A 151 10.12 -9.54 4.16
N LEU A 152 9.50 -9.07 3.08
CA LEU A 152 10.20 -8.44 1.95
C LEU A 152 10.96 -7.18 2.37
N LEU A 153 10.34 -6.33 3.19
CA LEU A 153 10.99 -5.13 3.71
C LEU A 153 12.15 -5.49 4.64
N ALA A 154 11.93 -6.38 5.61
CA ALA A 154 12.97 -6.83 6.52
C ALA A 154 14.16 -7.48 5.77
N GLY A 155 13.88 -8.38 4.84
CA GLY A 155 14.88 -9.05 4.01
C GLY A 155 15.70 -8.08 3.14
N ARG A 156 15.12 -6.92 2.76
CA ARG A 156 15.87 -5.89 2.04
C ARG A 156 16.80 -5.05 2.94
N GLY A 157 16.57 -5.07 4.25
CA GLY A 157 17.32 -4.30 5.24
C GLY A 157 16.60 -3.07 5.77
N PHE A 158 15.27 -3.01 5.68
CA PHE A 158 14.48 -2.09 6.50
C PHE A 158 14.52 -2.55 7.97
N VAL A 159 14.46 -1.60 8.89
CA VAL A 159 14.41 -1.83 10.35
C VAL A 159 13.15 -1.20 10.93
N SER A 160 12.78 -1.58 12.15
CA SER A 160 11.52 -1.14 12.78
C SER A 160 10.33 -1.39 11.86
N VAL A 161 10.25 -2.63 11.33
CA VAL A 161 9.16 -3.04 10.45
C VAL A 161 7.96 -3.38 11.32
N GLU A 162 6.87 -2.63 11.14
CA GLU A 162 5.63 -2.77 11.89
C GLU A 162 4.48 -2.93 10.90
N MET A 163 3.51 -3.77 11.24
CA MET A 163 2.32 -4.04 10.44
C MET A 163 1.08 -3.83 11.31
N GLU A 164 0.09 -3.14 10.75
CA GLU A 164 -1.24 -3.03 11.34
C GLU A 164 -2.28 -3.43 10.28
N SER A 165 -3.26 -4.24 10.68
CA SER A 165 -4.46 -4.45 9.87
C SER A 165 -5.48 -3.36 10.18
N TRP A 166 -5.89 -2.65 9.14
CA TRP A 166 -6.89 -1.62 9.17
C TRP A 166 -8.12 -2.06 8.37
N GLY A 167 -9.11 -2.55 9.09
CA GLY A 167 -10.47 -2.65 8.56
C GLY A 167 -11.12 -1.28 8.61
N GLU A 168 -11.64 -0.78 7.49
CA GLU A 168 -12.49 0.40 7.51
C GLU A 168 -13.56 0.25 8.61
N LYS A 169 -13.56 1.19 9.57
CA LYS A 169 -14.65 1.39 10.55
C LYS A 169 -15.91 1.96 9.89
N LEU A 170 -15.91 2.11 8.56
CA LEU A 170 -17.06 2.57 7.81
C LEU A 170 -18.22 1.63 8.13
N ASP A 171 -19.29 2.22 8.64
CA ASP A 171 -20.60 1.59 8.60
C ASP A 171 -20.93 1.23 7.14
N LEU A 172 -21.90 0.33 6.96
CA LEU A 172 -22.36 -0.06 5.63
C LEU A 172 -22.92 1.14 4.84
N GLU A 173 -23.22 2.27 5.49
CA GLU A 173 -23.62 3.54 4.87
C GLU A 173 -22.44 4.31 4.24
N SER A 174 -21.26 4.29 4.88
CA SER A 174 -20.07 5.01 4.41
C SER A 174 -19.17 4.16 3.53
N MET A 175 -19.28 2.83 3.59
CA MET A 175 -18.76 1.97 2.54
C MET A 175 -19.48 2.38 1.26
N ALA A 176 -18.75 2.91 0.28
CA ALA A 176 -19.30 3.03 -1.05
C ALA A 176 -19.62 1.60 -1.52
N ARG A 177 -20.86 1.14 -1.28
CA ARG A 177 -21.35 -0.24 -1.46
C ARG A 177 -21.03 -0.76 -2.87
N GLU A 178 -20.96 0.18 -3.81
CA GLU A 178 -20.66 -0.01 -5.22
C GLU A 178 -19.16 0.12 -5.58
N ARG A 179 -18.34 0.81 -4.77
CA ARG A 179 -16.93 1.10 -5.07
C ARG A 179 -16.14 -0.18 -5.28
N TRP A 180 -16.23 -1.10 -4.33
CA TRP A 180 -15.51 -2.37 -4.43
C TRP A 180 -16.05 -3.26 -5.55
N ILE A 181 -17.33 -3.14 -5.92
CA ILE A 181 -17.89 -3.83 -7.09
C ILE A 181 -17.22 -3.32 -8.37
N VAL A 182 -17.08 -2.00 -8.53
CA VAL A 182 -16.40 -1.40 -9.69
C VAL A 182 -14.90 -1.72 -9.71
N GLU A 183 -14.24 -1.61 -8.56
CA GLU A 183 -12.80 -1.90 -8.46
C GLU A 183 -12.53 -3.38 -8.73
N ALA A 184 -13.29 -4.30 -8.12
CA ALA A 184 -13.16 -5.76 -8.31
C ALA A 184 -13.23 -6.19 -9.77
N LYS A 185 -14.06 -5.51 -10.58
CA LYS A 185 -14.20 -5.81 -12.01
C LYS A 185 -12.89 -5.63 -12.79
N GLY A 186 -11.97 -4.81 -12.30
CA GLY A 186 -10.63 -4.66 -12.90
C GLY A 186 -9.62 -5.73 -12.49
N TRP A 187 -9.97 -6.64 -11.58
CA TRP A 187 -9.05 -7.60 -10.97
C TRP A 187 -9.53 -9.06 -11.00
N VAL A 188 -10.82 -9.29 -11.28
CA VAL A 188 -11.42 -10.62 -11.27
C VAL A 188 -11.76 -11.01 -12.70
N ASP A 189 -10.84 -11.74 -13.35
CA ASP A 189 -10.98 -12.19 -14.74
C ASP A 189 -11.95 -13.39 -14.88
N ASP A 190 -12.09 -14.20 -13.83
CA ASP A 190 -12.85 -15.47 -13.84
C ASP A 190 -14.36 -15.30 -13.51
N VAL A 191 -14.83 -14.08 -13.25
CA VAL A 191 -16.26 -13.79 -13.07
C VAL A 191 -16.87 -13.51 -14.43
N ASP A 192 -17.19 -14.61 -15.11
CA ASP A 192 -17.85 -14.64 -16.40
C ASP A 192 -19.32 -14.17 -16.29
N ASP A 193 -19.72 -13.40 -17.31
CA ASP A 193 -21.04 -12.80 -17.52
C ASP A 193 -21.35 -11.51 -16.71
N GLY A 194 -21.72 -10.44 -17.45
CA GLY A 194 -22.14 -9.16 -16.89
C GLY A 194 -23.34 -9.26 -15.94
N ARG A 195 -24.00 -10.42 -15.90
CA ARG A 195 -25.04 -10.79 -14.93
C ARG A 195 -24.55 -10.78 -13.49
N ILE A 196 -23.40 -11.40 -13.16
CA ILE A 196 -22.92 -11.46 -11.77
C ILE A 196 -22.65 -10.05 -11.23
N TRP A 197 -22.05 -9.18 -12.05
CA TRP A 197 -21.83 -7.78 -11.67
C TRP A 197 -23.13 -7.01 -11.46
N LYS A 198 -24.16 -7.29 -12.29
CA LYS A 198 -25.49 -6.68 -12.15
C LYS A 198 -26.21 -7.20 -10.90
N ASP A 199 -26.11 -8.48 -10.61
CA ASP A 199 -26.77 -9.12 -9.47
C ASP A 199 -26.10 -8.67 -8.16
N ALA A 200 -24.76 -8.60 -8.12
CA ALA A 200 -24.03 -8.03 -6.99
C ALA A 200 -24.40 -6.55 -6.76
N TYR A 201 -24.63 -5.79 -7.84
CA TYR A 201 -25.16 -4.43 -7.71
C TYR A 201 -26.55 -4.43 -7.06
N GLN A 202 -27.46 -5.33 -7.46
CA GLN A 202 -28.78 -5.45 -6.82
C GLN A 202 -28.67 -5.86 -5.34
N GLU A 203 -27.80 -6.83 -5.01
CA GLU A 203 -27.51 -7.23 -3.64
C GLU A 203 -26.99 -6.05 -2.81
N SER A 204 -26.21 -5.14 -3.43
CA SER A 204 -25.72 -3.95 -2.74
C SER A 204 -26.82 -2.94 -2.39
N LEU A 205 -27.82 -2.79 -3.27
CA LEU A 205 -29.01 -1.98 -3.00
C LEU A 205 -29.84 -2.57 -1.85
N GLN A 206 -29.71 -3.88 -1.59
CA GLN A 206 -30.39 -4.59 -0.50
C GLN A 206 -29.59 -4.63 0.81
N GLY A 207 -28.48 -3.89 0.90
CA GLY A 207 -27.70 -3.78 2.14
C GLY A 207 -26.48 -4.69 2.22
N ALA A 208 -26.02 -5.23 1.10
CA ALA A 208 -24.77 -5.97 1.03
C ALA A 208 -23.60 -5.05 0.60
N ALA A 209 -22.40 -5.24 1.16
CA ALA A 209 -21.17 -4.67 0.60
C ALA A 209 -19.97 -5.63 0.67
N LEU A 210 -19.08 -5.54 -0.32
CA LEU A 210 -17.74 -6.14 -0.22
C LEU A 210 -16.91 -5.36 0.79
N TRP A 211 -16.47 -6.04 1.85
CA TRP A 211 -15.56 -5.49 2.84
C TRP A 211 -14.15 -5.98 2.57
N VAL A 212 -13.31 -5.04 2.17
CA VAL A 212 -11.92 -5.29 1.81
C VAL A 212 -11.02 -4.57 2.81
N PRO A 213 -10.54 -5.27 3.86
CA PRO A 213 -9.61 -4.68 4.80
C PRO A 213 -8.29 -4.36 4.12
N ARG A 214 -7.53 -3.47 4.73
CA ARG A 214 -6.20 -3.09 4.25
C ARG A 214 -5.20 -3.36 5.34
N ILE A 215 -4.00 -3.75 4.98
CA ILE A 215 -2.87 -3.74 5.91
C ILE A 215 -1.95 -2.58 5.56
N VAL A 216 -1.38 -1.97 6.60
CA VAL A 216 -0.35 -0.96 6.45
C VAL A 216 0.92 -1.47 7.09
N VAL A 217 1.99 -1.51 6.30
CA VAL A 217 3.32 -1.87 6.75
C VAL A 217 4.22 -0.66 6.69
N VAL A 218 4.84 -0.32 7.81
CA VAL A 218 5.83 0.74 7.91
C VAL A 218 7.19 0.13 8.12
N GLY A 219 8.20 0.66 7.43
CA GLY A 219 9.60 0.28 7.64
C GLY A 219 10.51 1.49 7.57
N LYS A 220 11.63 1.46 8.30
CA LYS A 220 12.62 2.52 8.28
C LYS A 220 13.89 2.07 7.57
N ARG A 221 14.39 2.89 6.65
CA ARG A 221 15.74 2.71 6.12
C ARG A 221 16.75 3.08 7.21
N PRO A 222 17.72 2.21 7.56
CA PRO A 222 18.73 2.54 8.57
C PRO A 222 19.45 3.86 8.28
N MET A 223 19.83 4.57 9.34
CA MET A 223 20.82 5.63 9.22
C MET A 223 22.13 5.03 8.72
N ARG A 224 22.85 5.75 7.86
CA ARG A 224 24.24 5.41 7.60
C ARG A 224 24.97 5.57 8.92
N ARG A 225 25.54 4.49 9.44
CA ARG A 225 26.53 4.61 10.51
C ARG A 225 27.69 5.38 9.92
N CYS A 226 27.84 6.64 10.31
CA CYS A 226 29.13 7.29 10.24
C CYS A 226 30.00 6.56 11.26
N TRP A 227 30.79 5.59 10.81
CA TRP A 227 32.01 5.22 11.51
C TRP A 227 33.00 6.38 11.30
N GLY A 228 32.73 7.49 11.98
CA GLY A 228 33.57 8.68 11.96
C GLY A 228 34.05 8.91 13.38
N TRP A 229 35.34 8.67 13.59
CA TRP A 229 36.16 9.18 14.68
C TRP A 229 36.07 8.49 16.06
N LEU A 230 36.36 7.19 16.12
CA LEU A 230 36.86 6.62 17.39
C LEU A 230 38.08 5.71 17.27
N LEU A 231 38.45 5.25 16.06
CA LEU A 231 39.75 4.63 15.82
C LEU A 231 40.25 5.09 14.47
N GLY A 232 41.21 6.02 14.47
CA GLY A 232 41.88 6.42 13.25
C GLY A 232 42.59 5.22 12.65
N LEU A 233 42.26 4.88 11.40
CA LEU A 233 43.08 4.10 10.48
C LEU A 233 42.48 4.18 9.07
N VAL A 234 43.22 4.90 8.22
CA VAL A 234 43.37 4.84 6.75
C VAL A 234 42.37 3.98 5.97
N CYS A 235 41.58 4.62 5.09
CA CYS A 235 40.93 3.94 3.97
C CYS A 235 41.93 3.73 2.83
N PHE A 236 42.15 2.49 2.40
CA PHE A 236 42.63 2.19 1.05
C PHE A 236 41.44 1.81 0.16
N TRP A 237 41.54 2.24 -1.10
CA TRP A 237 40.49 2.23 -2.14
C TRP A 237 40.03 0.85 -2.56
#